data_AF-A0A960WAR8-F1
#
_entry.id   AF-A0A960WAR8-F1
#
_cell.length_a   1.000
_cell.length_b   1.000
_cell.length_c   1.000
_cell.angle_alpha   90.00
_cell.angle_beta   90.00
_cell.angle_gamma   90.00
#
_symmetry.space_group_name_H-M   'P 1'
#
loop_
_entity.id
_entity.type
_entity.pdbx_description
1 polymer ?
#
loop_
_entity_poly.entity_id
_entity_poly.type
_entity_poly.pdbx_seq_one_letter_code
_entity_poly.pdbx_strand_id
1 'polypeptide(L)'
;MKRYKILLLLISFSFLFSCQRNSLVGKWCNTSAPYECLVFNKDGSFDILEKGNISLVKNLDEENNKKSIVKYENIPEVSPKQLYSVVEIGEKIERTPLGIYKIEGKKLIVGQVVTYYNTISMIPIGVSRYEMPKDFTGELVVYIKE
;
A
#
# COMPACT_ATOMS: atom_id res chain seq x y z
N MET A 1 -25.97 32.86 52.86
CA MET A 1 -26.41 31.70 52.04
C MET A 1 -25.71 31.74 50.69
N LYS A 2 -24.65 30.94 50.51
CA LYS A 2 -23.91 30.85 49.23
C LYS A 2 -24.56 29.76 48.37
N ARG A 3 -25.07 30.14 47.19
CA ARG A 3 -25.65 29.20 46.21
C ARG A 3 -24.50 28.54 45.44
N TYR A 4 -24.32 27.23 45.62
CA TYR A 4 -23.41 26.43 44.83
C TYR A 4 -23.97 26.32 43.40
N LYS A 5 -23.33 27.01 42.44
CA LYS A 5 -23.53 26.74 41.01
C LYS A 5 -22.81 25.44 40.69
N ILE A 6 -23.54 24.32 40.74
CA ILE A 6 -23.07 23.05 40.19
C ILE A 6 -23.12 23.21 38.67
N LEU A 7 -21.98 23.53 38.08
CA LEU A 7 -21.80 23.50 36.63
C LEU A 7 -21.69 22.03 36.23
N LEU A 8 -22.79 21.46 35.74
CA LEU A 8 -22.80 20.11 35.16
C LEU A 8 -21.98 20.15 33.86
N LEU A 9 -20.73 19.69 33.94
CA LEU A 9 -19.89 19.47 32.77
C LEU A 9 -20.43 18.21 32.05
N LEU A 10 -21.37 18.42 31.13
CA LEU A 10 -21.82 17.40 30.18
C LEU A 10 -20.65 17.14 29.21
N ILE A 11 -19.74 16.25 29.61
CA ILE A 11 -18.81 15.61 28.69
C ILE A 11 -19.68 14.72 27.81
N SER A 12 -20.07 15.25 26.65
CA SER A 12 -20.53 14.43 25.54
C SER A 12 -19.35 13.57 25.12
N PHE A 13 -19.20 12.42 25.78
CA PHE A 13 -18.36 11.32 25.36
C PHE A 13 -19.03 10.74 24.12
N SER A 14 -18.88 11.45 23.00
CA SER A 14 -19.26 10.95 21.68
C SER A 14 -18.40 9.74 21.43
N PHE A 15 -19.01 8.59 21.69
CA PHE A 15 -18.46 7.27 21.50
C PHE A 15 -17.69 7.21 20.18
N LEU A 16 -16.41 6.82 20.31
CA LEU A 16 -15.46 6.40 19.30
C LEU A 16 -15.95 5.16 18.54
N PHE A 17 -17.13 5.22 17.94
CA PHE A 17 -17.74 4.13 17.18
C PHE A 17 -18.12 4.62 15.79
N SER A 18 -17.09 4.80 14.95
CA SER A 18 -17.16 4.45 13.52
C SER A 18 -15.86 4.87 12.83
N CYS A 19 -14.77 4.20 13.18
CA CYS A 19 -13.71 4.03 12.21
C CYS A 19 -12.95 2.77 12.59
N GLN A 20 -13.49 1.61 12.23
CA GLN A 20 -12.61 0.56 11.79
C GLN A 20 -11.84 1.17 10.62
N ARG A 21 -10.72 1.86 10.91
CA ARG A 21 -9.81 2.35 9.88
C ARG A 21 -9.52 1.12 9.06
N ASN A 22 -10.03 1.09 7.84
CA ASN A 22 -9.76 0.02 6.90
C ASN A 22 -8.23 -0.02 6.75
N SER A 23 -7.60 -0.89 7.53
CA SER A 23 -6.16 -0.96 7.66
C SER A 23 -5.65 -1.80 6.52
N LEU A 24 -4.64 -1.27 5.83
CA LEU A 24 -3.94 -1.99 4.78
C LEU A 24 -3.25 -3.24 5.35
N VAL A 25 -2.97 -3.27 6.65
CA VAL A 25 -2.36 -4.43 7.32
C VAL A 25 -3.21 -5.69 7.14
N GLY A 26 -2.55 -6.75 6.67
CA GLY A 26 -3.13 -8.06 6.39
C GLY A 26 -2.64 -8.65 5.09
N LYS A 27 -3.11 -9.86 4.79
CA LYS A 27 -2.89 -10.55 3.52
C LYS A 27 -4.08 -10.29 2.59
N TRP A 28 -3.78 -9.88 1.36
CA TRP A 28 -4.76 -9.55 0.34
C TRP A 28 -4.44 -10.35 -0.92
N CYS A 29 -5.35 -11.22 -1.34
CA CYS A 29 -5.11 -12.10 -2.48
C CYS A 29 -5.92 -11.66 -3.70
N ASN A 30 -5.25 -11.68 -4.85
CA ASN A 30 -5.81 -11.19 -6.11
C ASN A 30 -6.99 -12.09 -6.53
N THR A 31 -8.14 -11.48 -6.86
CA THR A 31 -9.33 -12.24 -7.27
C THR A 31 -9.14 -12.97 -8.60
N SER A 32 -8.30 -12.42 -9.47
CA SER A 32 -8.07 -12.95 -10.82
C SER A 32 -6.89 -13.92 -10.88
N ALA A 33 -6.00 -13.87 -9.88
CA ALA A 33 -4.83 -14.74 -9.75
C ALA A 33 -4.62 -15.08 -8.26
N PRO A 34 -5.34 -16.05 -7.69
CA PRO A 34 -5.39 -16.28 -6.24
C PRO A 34 -4.04 -16.66 -5.60
N TYR A 35 -3.04 -16.99 -6.41
CA TYR A 35 -1.68 -17.30 -6.00
C TYR A 35 -0.80 -16.06 -5.83
N GLU A 36 -1.30 -14.88 -6.18
CA GLU A 36 -0.64 -13.59 -6.00
C GLU A 36 -1.28 -12.86 -4.82
N CYS A 37 -0.54 -12.76 -3.72
CA CYS A 37 -1.01 -12.07 -2.52
C CYS A 37 -0.05 -10.98 -2.08
N LEU A 38 -0.61 -9.84 -1.69
CA LEU A 38 0.10 -8.75 -1.05
C LEU A 38 -0.01 -8.91 0.47
N VAL A 39 1.12 -8.87 1.17
CA VAL A 39 1.16 -8.93 2.63
C VAL A 39 1.70 -7.63 3.17
N PHE A 40 0.86 -6.91 3.91
CA PHE A 40 1.25 -5.69 4.61
C PHE A 40 1.32 -5.98 6.11
N ASN A 41 2.51 -5.89 6.67
CA ASN A 41 2.73 -6.18 8.07
C ASN A 41 2.56 -4.94 8.96
N LYS A 42 2.39 -5.18 10.26
CA LYS A 42 2.23 -4.12 11.27
C LYS A 42 3.50 -3.31 11.50
N ASP A 43 4.66 -3.91 11.22
CA ASP A 43 5.98 -3.27 11.33
C ASP A 43 6.34 -2.42 10.09
N GLY A 44 5.43 -2.33 9.11
CA GLY A 44 5.64 -1.59 7.86
C GLY A 44 6.33 -2.41 6.77
N SER A 45 6.72 -3.66 7.04
CA SER A 45 7.27 -4.53 6.00
C SER A 45 6.19 -4.94 4.99
N PHE A 46 6.64 -5.11 3.74
CA PHE A 46 5.81 -5.45 2.60
C PHE A 46 6.35 -6.69 1.92
N ASP A 47 5.45 -7.59 1.52
CA ASP A 47 5.81 -8.80 0.79
C ASP A 47 4.83 -9.06 -0.35
N ILE A 48 5.34 -9.66 -1.42
CA ILE A 48 4.57 -10.15 -2.55
C ILE A 48 4.78 -11.65 -2.59
N LEU A 49 3.71 -12.39 -2.38
CA LEU A 49 3.71 -13.84 -2.44
C LEU A 49 3.25 -14.27 -3.83
N GLU A 50 4.07 -15.08 -4.49
CA GLU A 50 3.71 -15.82 -5.71
C GLU A 50 3.59 -17.33 -5.43
N LYS A 51 2.99 -18.06 -6.39
CA LYS A 51 2.89 -19.53 -6.50
C LYS A 51 3.61 -20.31 -5.37
N GLY A 52 2.84 -20.76 -4.38
CA GLY A 52 3.37 -21.56 -3.27
C GLY A 52 3.84 -20.75 -2.05
N ASN A 53 3.44 -19.47 -1.92
CA ASN A 53 3.87 -18.53 -0.88
C ASN A 53 5.37 -18.21 -0.93
N ILE A 54 5.93 -18.18 -2.13
CA ILE A 54 7.31 -17.73 -2.34
C ILE A 54 7.32 -16.20 -2.26
N SER A 55 8.11 -15.66 -1.34
CA SER A 55 8.31 -14.22 -1.18
C SER A 55 9.23 -13.69 -2.27
N LEU A 56 8.71 -12.84 -3.15
CA LEU A 56 9.52 -12.16 -4.17
C LEU A 56 10.51 -11.17 -3.55
N VAL A 57 10.12 -10.57 -2.41
CA VAL A 57 10.97 -9.62 -1.69
C VAL A 57 12.18 -10.31 -1.08
N LYS A 58 12.01 -11.49 -0.46
CA LYS A 58 13.12 -12.24 0.10
C LYS A 58 14.07 -12.80 -0.95
N ASN A 59 13.57 -13.15 -2.13
CA ASN A 59 14.42 -13.59 -3.24
C ASN A 59 15.35 -12.46 -3.74
N LEU A 60 14.89 -11.20 -3.70
CA LEU A 60 15.72 -10.03 -4.05
C LEU A 60 16.87 -9.80 -3.07
N ASP A 61 16.69 -10.13 -1.79
CA ASP A 61 17.74 -10.05 -0.76
C ASP A 61 18.85 -11.07 -1.01
N GLU A 62 18.48 -12.29 -1.43
CA GLU A 62 19.44 -13.38 -1.69
C GLU A 62 20.27 -13.11 -2.96
N GLU A 63 19.67 -12.56 -4.01
CA GLU A 63 20.37 -12.31 -5.28
C GLU A 63 21.34 -11.11 -5.20
N ASN A 64 21.05 -10.11 -4.37
CA ASN A 64 21.83 -8.87 -4.32
C ASN A 64 22.89 -8.81 -3.20
N ASN A 65 23.01 -9.84 -2.35
CA ASN A 65 23.95 -9.88 -1.21
C ASN A 65 23.91 -8.61 -0.32
N LYS A 66 22.79 -7.90 -0.33
CA LYS A 66 22.54 -6.67 0.43
C LYS A 66 21.17 -6.80 1.06
N LYS A 67 21.08 -6.54 2.36
CA LYS A 67 19.83 -6.56 3.10
C LYS A 67 18.93 -5.43 2.58
N SER A 68 18.03 -5.74 1.67
CA SER A 68 17.04 -4.79 1.18
C SER A 68 15.88 -4.78 2.16
N ILE A 69 15.64 -3.63 2.78
CA ILE A 69 14.46 -3.50 3.65
C ILE A 69 13.34 -2.99 2.76
N VAL A 70 12.40 -3.87 2.44
CA VAL A 70 11.21 -3.52 1.66
C VAL A 70 10.08 -3.14 2.60
N LYS A 71 9.73 -1.86 2.59
CA LYS A 71 8.61 -1.27 3.34
C LYS A 71 7.57 -0.77 2.37
N TYR A 72 6.34 -0.64 2.87
CA TYR A 72 5.33 0.16 2.20
C TYR A 72 5.18 1.51 2.89
N GLU A 73 4.96 2.55 2.08
CA GLU A 73 4.61 3.89 2.56
C GLU A 73 3.27 4.28 1.96
N ASN A 74 2.38 4.80 2.81
CA ASN A 74 1.16 5.47 2.36
C ASN A 74 1.30 6.98 2.59
N ILE A 75 0.75 7.77 1.67
CA ILE A 75 0.67 9.23 1.84
C ILE A 75 -0.77 9.57 2.19
N PRO A 76 -1.14 9.66 3.48
CA PRO A 76 -2.53 9.77 3.90
C PRO A 76 -3.19 11.09 3.52
N GLU A 77 -2.41 12.16 3.32
CA GLU A 77 -2.88 13.50 2.96
C GLU A 77 -3.16 13.66 1.46
N VAL A 78 -2.78 12.69 0.62
CA VAL A 78 -2.99 12.73 -0.83
C VAL A 78 -4.23 11.92 -1.21
N SER A 79 -5.07 12.52 -2.05
CA SER A 79 -6.23 11.88 -2.65
C SER A 79 -6.10 11.83 -4.18
N PRO A 80 -6.27 10.65 -4.82
CA PRO A 80 -6.48 9.33 -4.21
C PRO A 80 -5.26 8.87 -3.41
N LYS A 81 -5.46 7.98 -2.42
CA LYS A 81 -4.37 7.49 -1.57
C LYS A 81 -3.34 6.75 -2.41
N GLN A 82 -2.07 7.05 -2.20
CA GLN A 82 -0.96 6.48 -2.96
C GLN A 82 -0.20 5.45 -2.12
N LEU A 83 0.32 4.43 -2.79
CA LEU A 83 1.13 3.36 -2.22
C LEU A 83 2.49 3.29 -2.93
N TYR A 84 3.55 3.23 -2.13
CA TYR A 84 4.92 3.09 -2.59
C TYR A 84 5.57 1.87 -1.96
N SER A 85 6.42 1.20 -2.74
CA SER A 85 7.45 0.30 -2.25
C SER A 85 8.70 1.11 -1.95
N VAL A 86 9.28 0.94 -0.77
CA VAL A 86 10.52 1.60 -0.35
C VAL A 86 11.54 0.50 -0.15
N VAL A 87 12.65 0.59 -0.90
CA VAL A 87 13.77 -0.36 -0.81
C VAL A 87 14.98 0.39 -0.27
N GLU A 88 15.47 -0.03 0.89
CA GLU A 88 16.68 0.52 1.50
C GLU A 88 17.87 -0.39 1.16
N ILE A 89 18.86 0.11 0.42
CA ILE A 89 20.07 -0.61 0.01
C ILE A 89 21.30 0.15 0.53
N GLY A 90 21.85 -0.28 1.67
CA GLY A 90 22.90 0.46 2.35
C GLY A 90 22.38 1.83 2.80
N GLU A 91 23.00 2.92 2.32
CA GLU A 91 22.56 4.30 2.60
C GLU A 91 21.57 4.84 1.55
N LYS A 92 21.34 4.11 0.45
CA LYS A 92 20.43 4.53 -0.61
C LYS A 92 19.00 4.10 -0.26
N ILE A 93 18.07 5.04 -0.30
CA ILE A 93 16.63 4.77 -0.22
C ILE A 93 16.04 4.96 -1.61
N GLU A 94 15.45 3.91 -2.16
CA GLU A 94 14.74 3.95 -3.44
C GLU A 94 13.24 3.80 -3.19
N ARG A 95 12.44 4.65 -3.84
CA ARG A 95 10.97 4.64 -3.71
C ARG A 95 10.37 4.35 -5.08
N THR A 96 9.67 3.23 -5.19
CA THR A 96 8.99 2.79 -6.41
C THR A 96 7.48 2.92 -6.21
N PRO A 97 6.76 3.69 -7.04
CA PRO A 97 5.32 3.80 -6.93
C PRO A 97 4.65 2.47 -7.30
N LEU A 98 3.71 2.01 -6.49
CA LEU A 98 2.93 0.79 -6.74
C LEU A 98 1.57 1.11 -7.36
N GLY A 99 0.96 2.22 -6.95
CA GLY A 99 -0.34 2.65 -7.48
C GLY A 99 -1.13 3.48 -6.49
N ILE A 100 -2.37 3.76 -6.85
CA ILE A 100 -3.36 4.33 -5.93
C ILE A 100 -4.21 3.20 -5.36
N TYR A 101 -4.68 3.36 -4.12
CA TYR A 101 -5.49 2.33 -3.48
C TYR A 101 -6.65 2.89 -2.67
N LYS A 102 -7.72 2.09 -2.57
CA LYS A 102 -8.79 2.29 -1.60
C LYS A 102 -9.22 0.96 -1.02
N ILE A 103 -9.77 0.99 0.19
CA ILE A 103 -10.28 -0.20 0.86
C ILE A 103 -11.78 -0.04 1.12
N GLU A 104 -12.55 -0.99 0.59
CA GLU A 104 -14.01 -1.06 0.71
C GLU A 104 -14.38 -2.39 1.37
N GLY A 105 -14.56 -2.38 2.70
CA GLY A 105 -14.80 -3.58 3.49
C GLY A 105 -13.62 -4.55 3.42
N LYS A 106 -13.83 -5.73 2.83
CA LYS A 106 -12.78 -6.75 2.61
C LYS A 106 -12.06 -6.64 1.27
N LYS A 107 -12.33 -5.59 0.48
CA LYS A 107 -11.73 -5.39 -0.84
C LYS A 107 -10.64 -4.32 -0.77
N LEU A 108 -9.44 -4.66 -1.23
CA LEU A 108 -8.39 -3.70 -1.58
C LEU A 108 -8.45 -3.51 -3.09
N ILE A 109 -8.74 -2.28 -3.53
CA ILE A 109 -8.85 -1.93 -4.94
C ILE A 109 -7.62 -1.08 -5.27
N VAL A 110 -6.84 -1.52 -6.25
CA VAL A 110 -5.57 -0.89 -6.65
C VAL A 110 -5.66 -0.47 -8.11
N GLY A 111 -5.44 0.82 -8.38
CA GLY A 111 -5.13 1.32 -9.72
C GLY A 111 -3.62 1.30 -9.90
N GLN A 112 -3.12 0.44 -10.78
CA GLN A 112 -1.68 0.23 -10.98
C GLN A 112 -1.03 1.40 -11.74
N VAL A 113 0.27 1.59 -11.51
CA VAL A 113 1.04 2.57 -12.28
C VAL A 113 1.18 2.16 -13.75
N VAL A 114 1.23 3.14 -14.63
CA VAL A 114 1.60 2.93 -16.04
C VAL A 114 3.10 3.10 -16.18
N THR A 115 3.76 2.08 -16.72
CA THR A 115 5.21 2.09 -16.98
C THR A 115 5.48 2.47 -18.43
N TYR A 116 6.27 3.53 -18.64
CA TYR A 116 6.70 3.96 -19.96
C TYR A 116 8.14 3.50 -20.22
N TYR A 117 8.35 2.88 -21.38
CA TYR A 117 9.65 2.37 -21.79
C TYR A 117 10.26 3.26 -22.88
N ASN A 118 11.57 3.44 -22.81
CA ASN A 118 12.34 4.00 -23.92
C ASN A 118 12.65 2.89 -24.92
N THR A 119 12.51 3.19 -26.21
CA THR A 119 12.86 2.27 -27.30
C THR A 119 13.71 2.97 -28.36
N ILE A 120 14.63 2.23 -28.99
CA ILE A 120 15.30 2.64 -30.23
C ILE A 120 14.94 1.60 -31.28
N SER A 121 14.26 2.00 -32.36
CA SER A 121 13.80 1.08 -33.40
C SER A 121 13.05 -0.14 -32.85
N MET A 122 12.12 0.08 -31.92
CA MET A 122 11.34 -0.96 -31.21
C MET A 122 12.16 -1.86 -30.28
N ILE A 123 13.48 -1.69 -30.16
CA ILE A 123 14.29 -2.39 -29.18
C ILE A 123 14.16 -1.66 -27.83
N PRO A 124 13.70 -2.33 -26.77
CA PRO A 124 13.60 -1.73 -25.44
C PRO A 124 15.01 -1.45 -24.89
N ILE A 125 15.25 -0.21 -24.47
CA ILE A 125 16.54 0.24 -23.93
C ILE A 125 16.47 0.62 -22.45
N GLY A 126 15.27 0.67 -21.85
CA GLY A 126 15.09 0.91 -20.43
C GLY A 126 13.73 1.52 -20.10
N VAL A 127 13.52 1.77 -18.80
CA VAL A 127 12.32 2.46 -18.28
C VAL A 127 12.58 3.96 -18.27
N SER A 128 11.61 4.75 -18.73
CA SER A 128 11.70 6.21 -18.76
C SER A 128 11.07 6.87 -17.53
N ARG A 129 9.84 6.45 -17.18
CA ARG A 129 9.10 6.94 -16.02
C ARG A 129 7.92 6.04 -15.67
N TYR A 130 7.46 6.18 -14.43
CA TYR A 130 6.18 5.68 -13.96
C TYR A 130 5.17 6.83 -13.89
N GLU A 131 3.93 6.57 -14.29
CA GLU A 131 2.83 7.53 -14.13
C GLU A 131 1.80 6.98 -13.16
N MET A 132 1.58 7.70 -12.06
CA MET A 132 0.58 7.36 -11.06
C MET A 132 -0.82 7.68 -11.63
N PRO A 133 -1.80 6.74 -11.58
CA PRO A 133 -3.16 7.05 -11.97
C PRO A 133 -3.74 8.17 -11.10
N LYS A 134 -4.60 8.99 -11.71
CA LYS A 134 -5.17 10.18 -11.06
C LYS A 134 -6.48 9.89 -10.33
N ASP A 135 -7.14 8.80 -10.70
CA ASP A 135 -8.41 8.35 -10.15
C ASP A 135 -8.56 6.82 -10.36
N PHE A 136 -9.65 6.26 -9.83
CA PHE A 136 -9.99 4.83 -9.99
C PHE A 136 -10.79 4.58 -11.28
N THR A 137 -10.28 5.05 -12.42
CA THR A 137 -10.82 4.73 -13.75
C THR A 137 -9.89 3.78 -14.50
N GLY A 138 -10.41 3.07 -15.49
CA GLY A 138 -9.63 2.09 -16.28
C GLY A 138 -9.51 0.72 -15.62
N GLU A 139 -8.41 0.03 -15.87
CA GLU A 139 -8.14 -1.31 -15.35
C GLU A 139 -7.77 -1.24 -13.86
N LEU A 140 -8.52 -1.97 -13.04
CA LEU A 140 -8.34 -2.03 -11.59
C LEU A 140 -8.09 -3.47 -11.16
N VAL A 141 -7.12 -3.65 -10.27
CA VAL A 141 -6.86 -4.94 -9.63
C VAL A 141 -7.54 -4.96 -8.28
N VAL A 142 -8.30 -6.03 -8.02
CA VAL A 142 -9.04 -6.21 -6.77
C VAL A 142 -8.45 -7.38 -6.00
N TYR A 143 -8.15 -7.13 -4.73
CA TYR A 143 -7.68 -8.12 -3.80
C TYR A 143 -8.71 -8.31 -2.68
N ILE A 144 -8.86 -9.53 -2.19
CA ILE A 144 -9.73 -9.87 -1.06
C ILE A 144 -8.88 -10.16 0.17
N LYS A 145 -9.31 -9.61 1.30
CA LYS A 145 -8.69 -9.88 2.60
C LYS A 145 -8.97 -11.32 3.02
N GLU A 146 -7.90 -12.08 3.27
CA GLU A 146 -7.97 -13.40 3.94
C GLU A 146 -8.25 -13.26 5.44
#